data_AF-A0A158BQQ6-F1
#
_entry.id   AF-A0A158BQQ6-F1
#
_cell.length_a   1.000
_cell.length_b   1.000
_cell.length_c   1.000
_cell.angle_alpha   90.00
_cell.angle_beta   90.00
_cell.angle_gamma   90.00
#
_symmetry.space_group_name_H-M   'P 1'
#
loop_
_entity.id
_entity.type
_entity.pdbx_description
1 polymer ?
#
loop_
_entity_poly.entity_id
_entity_poly.type
_entity_poly.pdbx_seq_one_letter_code
_entity_poly.pdbx_strand_id
1 'polypeptide(L)' 'MDDGNPIVLGGGIGQHSEAIRAQVTNGLTFLGAQHRLVATHEEPQIARHCGSLLAA' A
#
# COMPACT_ATOMS: atom_id res chain seq x y z
N MET A 1 8.86 18.60 10.23
CA MET A 1 7.69 17.70 10.18
C MET A 1 8.24 16.40 9.66
N ASP A 2 8.08 15.33 10.43
CA ASP A 2 8.72 14.05 10.12
C ASP A 2 8.18 13.56 8.76
N ASP A 3 9.06 13.40 7.77
CA ASP A 3 8.74 12.81 6.45
C ASP A 3 8.53 11.29 6.61
N GLY A 4 7.82 10.90 7.66
CA GLY A 4 7.63 9.54 8.13
C GLY A 4 6.93 8.67 7.09
N ASN A 5 7.27 7.39 7.12
CA ASN A 5 6.79 6.40 6.16
C ASN A 5 5.25 6.39 6.12
N PRO A 6 4.61 6.69 4.97
CA PRO A 6 3.16 6.81 4.90
C PRO A 6 2.48 5.45 5.14
N ILE A 7 1.25 5.50 5.66
CA ILE A 7 0.39 4.31 5.73
C ILE A 7 0.00 3.93 4.30
N VAL A 8 0.40 2.74 3.85
CA VAL A 8 0.09 2.24 2.51
C VAL A 8 -1.15 1.37 2.53
N LEU A 9 -2.11 1.70 1.68
CA LEU A 9 -3.33 0.94 1.44
C LEU A 9 -3.25 0.32 0.04
N GLY A 10 -3.36 -1.00 -0.04
CA GLY A 10 -3.32 -1.77 -1.29
C GLY A 10 -4.33 -2.92 -1.30
N GLY A 11 -4.27 -3.77 -2.32
CA GLY A 11 -5.23 -4.85 -2.54
C GLY A 11 -6.64 -4.35 -2.90
N GLY A 12 -7.54 -5.28 -3.22
CA GLY A 12 -8.87 -4.95 -3.76
C GLY A 12 -9.71 -4.07 -2.83
N ILE A 13 -9.76 -4.37 -1.53
CA ILE A 13 -10.51 -3.57 -0.55
C ILE A 13 -9.89 -2.18 -0.40
N GLY A 14 -8.57 -2.12 -0.23
CA GLY A 14 -7.85 -0.86 -0.10
C GLY A 14 -8.09 0.06 -1.29
N GLN A 15 -8.12 -0.47 -2.52
CA GLN A 15 -8.30 0.30 -3.74
C GLN A 15 -9.76 0.67 -4.03
N HIS A 16 -10.71 -0.23 -3.74
CA HIS A 16 -12.09 -0.07 -4.23
C HIS A 16 -13.12 0.27 -3.16
N SER A 17 -12.80 0.14 -1.86
CA SER A 17 -13.74 0.46 -0.79
C SER A 17 -13.38 1.77 -0.09
N GLU A 18 -14.00 2.86 -0.52
CA GLU A 18 -13.83 4.18 0.11
C GLU A 18 -14.31 4.18 1.57
N ALA A 19 -15.45 3.53 1.85
CA ALA A 19 -16.00 3.45 3.20
C ALA A 19 -15.02 2.80 4.19
N ILE A 20 -14.39 1.69 3.80
CA ILE A 20 -13.42 1.00 4.65
C ILE A 20 -12.14 1.84 4.79
N ARG A 21 -11.66 2.47 3.70
CA ARG A 21 -10.52 3.39 3.80
C ARG A 21 -10.78 4.50 4.80
N ALA A 22 -11.90 5.21 4.66
CA ALA A 22 -12.27 6.33 5.52
C ALA A 22 -12.36 5.90 6.99
N GLN A 23 -12.99 4.75 7.27
CA GLN A 23 -13.09 4.21 8.62
C GLN A 23 -11.71 3.95 9.24
N VAL A 24 -10.80 3.31 8.49
CA VAL A 24 -9.45 3.00 8.97
C VAL A 24 -8.60 4.26 9.13
N THR A 25 -8.58 5.15 8.14
CA THR A 25 -7.76 6.38 8.20
C THR A 25 -8.23 7.31 9.32
N ASN A 26 -9.53 7.39 9.58
CA ASN A 26 -10.08 8.16 10.70
C ASN A 26 -9.67 7.56 12.05
N GLY A 27 -9.63 6.24 12.18
CA GLY A 27 -9.14 5.57 13.39
C GLY A 27 -7.64 5.79 13.65
N LEU A 28 -6.87 6.09 12.61
CA LEU A 28 -5.41 6.27 12.67
C LEU A 28 -4.96 7.73 12.71
N THR A 29 -5.88 8.69 12.71
CA THR A 29 -5.56 10.13 12.66
C THR A 29 -4.61 10.59 13.77
N PHE A 30 -4.65 9.95 14.95
CA PHE A 30 -3.78 10.26 16.08
C PHE A 30 -2.29 10.03 15.80
N LEU A 31 -1.95 9.21 14.79
CA LEU A 31 -0.58 8.97 14.37
C LEU A 31 -0.01 10.15 13.58
N GLY A 32 -0.84 11.08 13.09
CA GLY A 32 -0.41 12.23 12.28
C GLY A 32 0.21 11.83 10.92
N ALA A 33 0.13 10.57 10.53
CA ALA A 33 0.75 10.04 9.32
C ALA A 33 -0.15 10.25 8.09
N GLN A 34 0.48 10.62 6.96
CA GLN A 34 -0.17 10.63 5.66
C GLN A 34 -0.46 9.19 5.20
N HIS A 35 -1.51 9.01 4.40
CA HIS A 35 -1.82 7.71 3.79
C HIS A 35 -1.71 7.78 2.27
N ARG A 36 -1.39 6.64 1.66
CA ARG A 36 -1.25 6.51 0.21
C ARG A 36 -1.91 5.23 -0.29
N LEU A 37 -2.63 5.36 -1.40
CA LEU A 37 -3.12 4.24 -2.19
C LEU A 37 -2.04 3.75 -3.15
N VAL A 38 -1.79 2.44 -3.16
CA VAL A 38 -0.86 1.80 -4.09
C VAL A 38 -1.54 0.62 -4.76
N ALA A 39 -1.52 0.64 -6.10
CA ALA A 39 -1.96 -0.49 -6.91
C ALA A 39 -0.98 -1.65 -6.72
N THR A 40 -1.53 -2.84 -6.46
CA THR A 40 -0.75 -4.08 -6.45
C THR A 40 -0.62 -4.58 -7.87
N HIS A 41 0.59 -4.91 -8.27
CA HIS A 41 0.91 -5.51 -9.57
C HIS A 41 1.58 -6.85 -9.31
N GLU A 42 0.77 -7.85 -8.96
CA GLU A 42 1.26 -9.13 -8.47
C GLU A 42 2.05 -9.88 -9.54
N GLU A 43 1.51 -9.98 -10.76
CA GLU A 43 2.15 -10.73 -11.85
C GLU A 43 3.47 -10.09 -12.31
N PRO A 44 3.56 -8.76 -12.51
CA PRO A 44 4.85 -8.12 -12.78
C PRO A 44 5.86 -8.30 -11.66
N GLN A 45 5.43 -8.28 -10.40
CA GLN A 45 6.34 -8.45 -9.27
C GLN A 45 6.85 -9.90 -9.15
N ILE A 46 6.00 -10.88 -9.43
CA ILE A 46 6.39 -12.29 -9.57
C ILE A 46 7.41 -12.43 -10.69
N ALA A 47 7.15 -11.86 -11.88
CA ALA A 47 8.07 -11.92 -13.01
C ALA A 47 9.44 -11.31 -12.66
N ARG A 48 9.45 -10.15 -11.98
CA ARG A 48 10.69 -9.52 -11.49
C ARG A 48 11.45 -10.41 -10.51
N HIS A 49 10.74 -11.05 -9.57
CA HIS A 49 11.37 -11.95 -8.61
C HIS A 49 11.98 -13.18 -9.29
N CYS A 50 11.24 -13.84 -10.19
CA CYS A 50 11.77 -14.93 -11.01
C CYS A 50 13.01 -14.50 -11.80
N GLY A 51 13.00 -13.30 -12.41
CA GLY A 51 14.16 -12.74 -13.09
C GLY A 51 15.38 -12.58 -12.18
N SER A 52 15.18 -12.12 -10.94
CA SER A 52 16.27 -12.00 -9.96
C SER A 52 16.86 -13.34 -9.53
N LEU A 53 16.05 -14.41 -9.47
CA LEU A 53 16.50 -15.76 -9.11
C LEU A 53 17.28 -16.44 -10.24
N LEU A 54 16.91 -16.19 -11.50
CA LEU A 54 17.55 -16.78 -12.67
C LEU A 54 18.83 -16.05 -13.10
N ALA A 55 19.02 -14.80 -12.66
CA ALA A 55 20.23 -14.02 -12.89
C ALA A 55 21.33 -14.27 -11.83
N ALA A 56 21.08 -15.17 -10.87
CA ALA A 56 22.01 -15.58 -9.82
C ALA A 56 22.86 -16.79 -10.25
#